data_AF-A0A959P0C1-F1
#
_entry.id   AF-A0A959P0C1-F1
#
_cell.length_a   1.000
_cell.length_b   1.000
_cell.length_c   1.000
_cell.angle_alpha   90.00
_cell.angle_beta   90.00
_cell.angle_gamma   90.00
#
_symmetry.space_group_name_H-M   'P 1'
#
loop_
_entity.id
_entity.type
_entity.pdbx_description
1 polymer ?
#
loop_
_entity_poly.entity_id
_entity_poly.type
_entity_poly.pdbx_seq_one_letter_code
_entity_poly.pdbx_strand_id
1 'polypeptide(L)'
;MSQELYFNIITFDLPDNPITFYLSKEKIGNAQKLYKTKFPTNIEDLFPGIKEENPDFIYTSFIYENEGYLPLKLNLKEQPTDLIKHYYNWRIKKFFKSIKKLVGQNFVNDNQIWIGNRSYQNK
;
A
#
# COMPACT_ATOMS: atom_id res chain seq x y z
N MET A 1 25.45 17.35 23.85
CA MET A 1 25.15 17.22 22.42
C MET A 1 23.65 17.37 22.24
N SER A 2 23.20 18.42 21.56
CA SER A 2 21.80 18.59 21.14
C SER A 2 21.66 17.90 19.79
N GLN A 3 20.82 16.88 19.70
CA GLN A 3 20.51 16.21 18.45
C GLN A 3 19.16 16.76 17.97
N GLU A 4 19.18 17.64 16.98
CA GLU A 4 17.97 18.22 16.41
C GLU A 4 17.43 17.29 15.32
N LEU A 5 16.42 16.49 15.68
CA LEU A 5 15.74 15.60 14.74
C LEU A 5 14.62 16.38 14.04
N TYR A 6 14.82 16.68 12.77
CA TYR A 6 13.81 17.32 11.93
C TYR A 6 12.96 16.25 11.23
N PHE A 7 11.65 16.23 11.52
CA PHE A 7 10.70 15.36 10.81
C PHE A 7 10.06 16.11 9.65
N ASN A 8 10.37 15.70 8.42
CA ASN A 8 9.62 16.11 7.24
C ASN A 8 8.36 15.23 7.13
N ILE A 9 7.26 15.67 7.74
CA ILE A 9 5.96 15.00 7.65
C ILE A 9 5.26 15.46 6.38
N ILE A 10 4.95 14.53 5.48
CA ILE A 10 4.09 14.78 4.33
C ILE A 10 2.69 14.29 4.69
N THR A 11 1.73 15.20 4.82
CA THR A 11 0.33 14.85 5.05
C THR A 11 -0.37 14.52 3.74
N PHE A 12 -1.30 13.57 3.78
CA PHE A 12 -2.14 13.21 2.64
C PHE A 12 -3.59 13.23 3.07
N ASP A 13 -4.41 13.97 2.34
CA ASP A 13 -5.85 13.90 2.52
C ASP A 13 -6.39 12.59 1.95
N LEU A 14 -7.29 11.97 2.70
CA LEU A 14 -8.01 10.80 2.21
C LEU A 14 -9.09 11.27 1.23
N PRO A 15 -9.16 10.69 0.03
CA PRO A 15 -10.17 11.05 -0.95
C PRO A 15 -11.57 10.74 -0.42
N ASP A 16 -12.51 11.66 -0.67
CA ASP A 16 -13.94 11.48 -0.35
C ASP A 16 -14.63 10.50 -1.29
N ASN A 17 -14.15 10.43 -2.54
CA ASN A 17 -14.73 9.55 -3.54
C ASN A 17 -14.30 8.10 -3.30
N PRO A 18 -15.22 7.13 -3.45
CA PRO A 18 -14.88 5.73 -3.33
C PRO A 18 -13.81 5.31 -4.36
N ILE A 19 -12.90 4.45 -3.93
CA ILE A 19 -11.86 3.87 -4.78
C ILE A 19 -12.15 2.39 -4.99
N THR A 20 -11.85 1.90 -6.18
CA THR A 20 -11.94 0.48 -6.51
C THR A 20 -10.62 -0.21 -6.25
N PHE A 21 -10.63 -1.22 -5.38
CA PHE A 21 -9.51 -2.13 -5.19
C PHE A 21 -9.77 -3.44 -5.93
N TYR A 22 -8.74 -4.01 -6.52
CA TYR A 22 -8.78 -5.29 -7.20
C TYR A 22 -8.13 -6.35 -6.29
N LEU A 23 -8.86 -7.42 -6.00
CA LEU A 23 -8.51 -8.45 -5.01
C LEU A 23 -8.65 -9.86 -5.61
N SER A 24 -7.82 -10.80 -5.15
CA SER A 24 -7.88 -12.21 -5.56
C SER A 24 -7.43 -13.12 -4.43
N LYS A 25 -7.95 -14.35 -4.38
CA LYS A 25 -7.45 -15.39 -3.46
C LYS A 25 -6.13 -15.99 -3.94
N GLU A 26 -5.84 -15.90 -5.24
CA GLU A 26 -4.64 -16.48 -5.85
C GLU A 26 -3.60 -15.41 -6.23
N LYS A 27 -2.32 -15.81 -6.22
CA LYS A 27 -1.23 -14.91 -6.60
C LYS A 27 -1.14 -14.80 -8.10
N ILE A 28 -1.54 -13.66 -8.65
CA ILE A 28 -1.42 -13.37 -10.07
C ILE A 28 -0.44 -12.20 -10.27
N GLY A 29 0.66 -12.46 -10.97
CA GLY A 29 1.69 -11.46 -11.29
C GLY A 29 2.40 -10.88 -10.05
N ASN A 30 2.67 -9.57 -10.08
CA ASN A 30 3.37 -8.82 -9.01
C ASN A 30 2.44 -8.36 -7.87
N ALA A 31 1.49 -9.23 -7.51
CA ALA A 31 0.50 -9.01 -6.46
C ALA A 31 1.12 -8.64 -5.11
N GLN A 32 0.47 -7.76 -4.38
CA GLN A 32 0.78 -7.51 -2.97
C GLN A 32 -0.03 -8.47 -2.09
N LYS A 33 0.60 -9.00 -1.04
CA LYS A 33 -0.10 -9.80 -0.03
C LYS A 33 -0.84 -8.87 0.92
N LEU A 34 -2.13 -9.08 1.08
CA LEU A 34 -2.95 -8.39 2.07
C LEU A 34 -3.27 -9.38 3.18
N TYR A 35 -2.78 -9.14 4.39
CA TYR A 35 -3.05 -9.99 5.54
C TYR A 35 -4.43 -9.72 6.13
N LYS A 36 -5.03 -10.69 6.82
CA LYS A 36 -6.37 -10.59 7.40
C LYS A 36 -6.61 -9.38 8.31
N THR A 37 -5.58 -8.93 9.02
CA THR A 37 -5.63 -7.71 9.85
C THR A 37 -5.86 -6.43 9.04
N LYS A 38 -5.66 -6.49 7.73
CA LYS A 38 -5.77 -5.37 6.79
C LYS A 38 -6.90 -5.58 5.77
N PHE A 39 -7.81 -6.52 6.01
CA PHE A 39 -8.92 -6.72 5.08
C PHE A 39 -9.85 -5.51 5.06
N PRO A 40 -10.40 -5.16 3.88
CA PRO A 40 -11.48 -4.18 3.80
C PRO A 40 -12.67 -4.60 4.66
N THR A 41 -13.38 -3.63 5.23
CA THR A 41 -14.56 -3.89 6.07
C THR A 41 -15.65 -4.64 5.31
N ASN A 42 -15.75 -4.39 4.00
CA ASN A 42 -16.72 -4.98 3.07
C ASN A 42 -16.16 -6.15 2.25
N ILE A 43 -15.12 -6.85 2.75
CA ILE A 43 -14.51 -7.97 2.02
C ILE A 43 -15.45 -9.16 1.78
N GLU A 44 -16.45 -9.34 2.65
CA GLU A 44 -17.48 -10.40 2.53
C GLU A 44 -18.35 -10.24 1.29
N ASP A 45 -18.54 -9.00 0.81
CA ASP A 45 -19.31 -8.74 -0.42
C ASP A 45 -18.62 -9.36 -1.64
N LEU A 46 -17.28 -9.48 -1.59
CA LEU A 46 -16.46 -10.02 -2.67
C LEU A 46 -16.18 -11.51 -2.51
N PHE A 47 -15.89 -11.93 -1.28
CA PHE A 47 -15.57 -13.30 -0.91
C PHE A 47 -16.47 -13.73 0.26
N PRO A 48 -17.70 -14.18 -0.01
CA PRO A 48 -18.60 -14.63 1.03
C PRO A 48 -17.99 -15.80 1.82
N GLY A 49 -18.04 -15.73 3.14
CA GLY A 49 -17.49 -16.74 4.05
C GLY A 49 -16.00 -16.61 4.29
N ILE A 50 -15.33 -15.54 3.81
CA ILE A 50 -13.89 -15.36 4.01
C ILE A 50 -13.51 -15.25 5.49
N LYS A 51 -14.38 -14.70 6.34
CA LYS A 51 -14.15 -14.68 7.80
C LYS A 51 -14.18 -16.09 8.40
N GLU A 52 -14.98 -17.00 7.87
CA GLU A 52 -15.07 -18.40 8.32
C GLU A 52 -13.92 -19.24 7.78
N GLU A 53 -13.57 -19.07 6.50
CA GLU A 53 -12.39 -19.68 5.88
C GLU A 53 -11.09 -19.26 6.58
N ASN A 54 -11.08 -18.07 7.21
CA ASN A 54 -9.97 -17.50 7.98
C ASN A 54 -8.60 -17.61 7.26
N PRO A 55 -8.50 -17.18 5.98
CA PRO A 55 -7.22 -17.21 5.29
C PRO A 55 -6.26 -16.20 5.94
N ASP A 56 -4.98 -16.57 6.02
CA ASP A 56 -3.97 -15.66 6.59
C ASP A 56 -3.77 -14.40 5.74
N PHE A 57 -3.91 -14.54 4.42
CA PHE A 57 -3.77 -13.44 3.48
C PHE A 57 -4.52 -13.71 2.17
N ILE A 58 -4.84 -12.63 1.47
CA ILE A 58 -5.27 -12.60 0.06
C ILE A 58 -4.29 -11.76 -0.75
N TYR A 59 -4.56 -11.58 -2.03
CA TYR A 59 -3.74 -10.80 -2.95
C TYR A 59 -4.47 -9.56 -3.45
N THR A 60 -3.73 -8.48 -3.64
CA THR A 60 -4.26 -7.23 -4.20
C THR A 60 -3.28 -6.59 -5.17
N SER A 61 -3.82 -6.04 -6.25
CA SER A 61 -3.13 -5.09 -7.13
C SER A 61 -3.51 -3.63 -6.81
N PHE A 62 -4.21 -3.42 -5.71
CA PHE A 62 -4.84 -2.16 -5.31
C PHE A 62 -5.67 -1.59 -6.45
N ILE A 63 -5.25 -0.49 -7.06
CA ILE A 63 -6.03 0.23 -8.07
C ILE A 63 -5.82 -0.27 -9.51
N TYR A 64 -4.95 -1.26 -9.73
CA TYR A 64 -4.69 -1.78 -11.07
C TYR A 64 -5.55 -3.01 -11.34
N GLU A 65 -6.36 -2.92 -12.38
CA GLU A 65 -7.08 -4.06 -12.92
C GLU A 65 -6.10 -5.09 -13.49
N ASN A 66 -6.34 -6.36 -13.19
CA ASN A 66 -5.61 -7.50 -13.73
C ASN A 66 -6.61 -8.64 -13.93
N GLU A 67 -6.40 -9.45 -14.96
CA GLU A 67 -7.20 -10.65 -15.18
C GLU A 67 -7.18 -11.55 -13.93
N GLY A 68 -8.36 -12.05 -13.53
CA GLY A 68 -8.53 -12.88 -12.34
C GLY A 68 -8.58 -12.15 -11.00
N TYR A 69 -8.55 -10.80 -10.99
CA TYR A 69 -8.89 -10.01 -9.81
C TYR A 69 -10.33 -9.50 -9.88
N LEU A 70 -10.98 -9.49 -8.74
CA LEU A 70 -12.34 -8.99 -8.59
C LEU A 70 -12.32 -7.56 -8.03
N PRO A 71 -13.12 -6.64 -8.59
CA PRO A 71 -13.20 -5.26 -8.13
C PRO A 71 -14.05 -5.14 -6.86
N LEU A 72 -13.57 -4.35 -5.91
CA LEU A 72 -14.26 -3.97 -4.67
C LEU A 72 -14.22 -2.46 -4.51
N LYS A 73 -15.38 -1.83 -4.58
CA LYS A 73 -15.53 -0.39 -4.32
C LYS A 73 -15.57 -0.16 -2.81
N LEU A 74 -14.76 0.77 -2.32
CA LEU A 74 -14.67 1.07 -0.90
C LEU A 74 -14.40 2.56 -0.64
N ASN A 75 -14.89 3.05 0.49
CA ASN A 75 -14.57 4.37 1.01
C ASN A 75 -13.36 4.25 1.95
N LEU A 76 -12.25 4.93 1.61
CA LEU A 76 -11.01 4.84 2.41
C LEU A 76 -11.20 5.35 3.84
N LYS A 77 -12.11 6.29 4.10
CA LYS A 77 -12.36 6.82 5.45
C LYS A 77 -13.02 5.81 6.39
N GLU A 78 -13.67 4.79 5.84
CA GLU A 78 -14.37 3.73 6.58
C GLU A 78 -13.53 2.45 6.71
N GLN A 79 -12.29 2.45 6.19
CA GLN A 79 -11.41 1.30 6.20
C GLN A 79 -10.43 1.30 7.38
N PRO A 80 -9.88 0.13 7.75
CA PRO A 80 -8.84 0.04 8.77
C PRO A 80 -7.59 0.85 8.39
N THR A 81 -7.02 1.56 9.36
CA THR A 81 -5.81 2.38 9.19
C THR A 81 -4.64 1.58 8.62
N ASP A 82 -4.50 0.30 8.96
CA ASP A 82 -3.43 -0.55 8.45
C ASP A 82 -3.57 -0.87 6.95
N LEU A 83 -4.81 -0.97 6.44
CA LEU A 83 -5.08 -1.11 5.00
C LEU A 83 -4.71 0.18 4.28
N ILE A 84 -5.14 1.32 4.82
CA ILE A 84 -4.84 2.66 4.29
C ILE A 84 -3.32 2.86 4.23
N LYS A 85 -2.61 2.61 5.33
CA LYS A 85 -1.14 2.71 5.42
C LYS A 85 -0.48 1.82 4.37
N HIS A 86 -0.94 0.58 4.22
CA HIS A 86 -0.39 -0.35 3.24
C HIS A 86 -0.57 0.15 1.79
N TYR A 87 -1.77 0.64 1.45
CA TYR A 87 -2.07 1.22 0.14
C TYR A 87 -1.16 2.40 -0.18
N TYR A 88 -1.04 3.37 0.74
CA TYR A 88 -0.19 4.54 0.51
C TYR A 88 1.30 4.19 0.48
N ASN A 89 1.78 3.28 1.33
CA ASN A 89 3.16 2.77 1.25
C ASN A 89 3.43 2.16 -0.12
N TRP A 90 2.52 1.33 -0.64
CA TRP A 90 2.68 0.78 -1.99
C TRP A 90 2.66 1.87 -3.08
N ARG A 91 1.75 2.85 -3.00
CA ARG A 91 1.60 3.93 -3.99
C ARG A 91 2.83 4.84 -4.04
N ILE A 92 3.32 5.26 -2.87
CA ILE A 92 4.53 6.07 -2.71
C ILE A 92 5.74 5.31 -3.26
N LYS A 93 5.90 4.03 -2.90
CA LYS A 93 6.98 3.18 -3.41
C LYS A 93 6.93 3.09 -4.94
N LYS A 94 5.75 2.89 -5.51
CA LYS A 94 5.55 2.81 -6.97
C LYS A 94 5.93 4.12 -7.66
N PHE A 95 5.51 5.26 -7.11
CA PHE A 95 5.86 6.59 -7.63
C PHE A 95 7.37 6.85 -7.60
N PHE A 96 8.05 6.63 -6.47
CA PHE A 96 9.49 6.86 -6.39
C PHE A 96 10.30 5.90 -7.27
N LYS A 97 9.83 4.66 -7.45
CA LYS A 97 10.41 3.74 -8.43
C LYS A 97 10.22 4.24 -9.88
N SER A 98 9.06 4.80 -10.23
CA SER A 98 8.83 5.30 -11.60
C SER A 98 9.73 6.49 -11.96
N ILE A 99 10.12 7.31 -10.99
CA ILE A 99 11.12 8.38 -11.18
C ILE A 99 12.58 7.91 -10.92
N LYS A 100 12.82 6.60 -11.01
CA LYS A 100 14.14 5.94 -10.89
C LYS A 100 14.90 6.29 -9.59
N LYS A 101 14.19 6.47 -8.47
CA LYS A 101 14.80 6.62 -7.14
C LYS A 101 14.96 5.26 -6.46
N LEU A 102 15.97 5.17 -5.59
CA LEU A 102 16.20 3.96 -4.79
C LEU A 102 15.25 3.98 -3.59
N VAL A 103 14.40 2.96 -3.53
CA VAL A 103 13.36 2.82 -2.50
C VAL A 103 13.53 1.49 -1.78
N GLY A 104 13.85 1.55 -0.49
CA GLY A 104 13.92 0.42 0.43
C GLY A 104 12.81 0.44 1.46
N GLN A 105 12.89 -0.45 2.43
CA GLN A 105 12.07 -0.44 3.64
C GLN A 105 12.98 -0.25 4.86
N ASN A 106 12.52 0.52 5.83
CA ASN A 106 13.20 0.66 7.12
C ASN A 106 12.79 -0.48 8.08
N PHE A 107 13.30 -0.45 9.31
CA PHE A 107 13.04 -1.47 10.33
C PHE A 107 11.56 -1.55 10.78
N VAL A 108 10.76 -0.50 10.55
CA VAL A 108 9.30 -0.50 10.82
C VAL A 108 8.47 -0.76 9.55
N ASN A 109 9.10 -1.23 8.47
CA ASN A 109 8.49 -1.53 7.17
C ASN A 109 7.92 -0.34 6.39
N ASP A 110 8.30 0.89 6.76
CA ASP A 110 7.95 2.10 6.01
C ASP A 110 8.95 2.37 4.88
N ASN A 111 8.51 3.12 3.87
CA ASN A 111 9.34 3.43 2.71
C ASN A 111 10.53 4.31 3.09
N GLN A 112 11.74 3.84 2.76
CA GLN A 112 12.96 4.64 2.86
C GLN A 112 13.42 5.02 1.45
N ILE A 113 13.49 6.33 1.17
CA ILE A 113 13.83 6.86 -0.15
C ILE A 113 15.22 7.50 -0.07
N TRP A 114 16.10 7.08 -0.97
CA TRP A 114 17.47 7.60 -1.04
C TRP A 114 17.56 8.61 -2.19
N ILE A 115 17.88 9.86 -1.83
CA ILE A 115 18.05 10.95 -2.78
C ILE A 115 19.55 11.24 -2.89
N GLY A 116 20.15 10.88 -4.03
CA GLY A 116 21.55 11.19 -4.30
C GLY A 116 21.78 12.70 -4.34
N ASN A 117 22.75 13.17 -3.56
CA ASN A 117 23.14 14.57 -3.56
C ASN A 117 24.04 14.84 -4.78
N ARG A 118 23.58 15.72 -5.69
CA ARG A 118 24.34 16.09 -6.89
C ARG A 118 25.58 16.93 -6.58
N SER A 119 25.66 17.53 -5.40
CA SER A 119 26.78 18.37 -4.97
C SER A 119 28.04 17.57 -4.62
N TYR A 120 27.93 16.25 -4.41
CA TYR A 120 29.04 15.34 -4.09
C TYR A 120 29.40 14.42 -5.27
N GLN A 121 29.26 14.88 -6.50
CA GLN A 121 29.81 14.17 -7.65
C GLN A 121 31.33 14.44 -7.68
N ASN A 122 32.12 13.43 -7.33
CA ASN A 122 33.56 13.44 -7.63
C ASN A 122 33.69 13.54 -9.15
N LYS A 123 34.15 14.71 -9.63
CA LYS A 123 34.56 14.91 -11.02
C LYS A 123 35.79 14.08 -11.34
#